data_AF-A0A9E4I588-F1
#
_entry.id   AF-A0A9E4I588-F1
#
_cell.length_a   1.000
_cell.length_b   1.000
_cell.length_c   1.000
_cell.angle_alpha   90.00
_cell.angle_beta   90.00
_cell.angle_gamma   90.00
#
_symmetry.space_group_name_H-M   'P 1'
#
loop_
_entity.id
_entity.type
_entity.pdbx_description
1 polymer ?
#
loop_
_entity_poly.entity_id
_entity_poly.type
_entity_poly.pdbx_seq_one_letter_code
_entity_poly.pdbx_strand_id
1 'polypeptide(L)' 'MTKKSIRNYFEAAEFSIGPEGATRFGASMAPAIDTMELQELGCHFNSVDPGKRTFPIHNHLGNDELSVVLEGEET' A
#
# COMPACT_ATOMS: atom_id res chain seq x y z
N MET A 1 -16.30 -16.86 -12.70
CA MET A 1 -16.60 -15.87 -11.65
C MET A 1 -16.09 -14.54 -12.12
N THR A 2 -16.95 -13.54 -12.30
CA THR A 2 -16.53 -12.17 -12.63
C THR A 2 -15.83 -11.59 -11.40
N LYS A 3 -14.54 -11.21 -11.49
CA LYS A 3 -13.85 -10.53 -10.39
C LYS A 3 -14.64 -9.25 -10.05
N LYS A 4 -14.88 -9.01 -8.76
CA LYS A 4 -15.45 -7.74 -8.29
C LYS A 4 -14.45 -6.64 -8.67
N SER A 5 -14.87 -5.70 -9.52
CA SER A 5 -14.10 -4.48 -9.77
C SER A 5 -14.08 -3.68 -8.47
N ILE A 6 -12.92 -3.69 -7.81
CA ILE A 6 -12.62 -2.80 -6.68
C ILE A 6 -12.53 -1.39 -7.28
N ARG A 7 -13.15 -0.38 -6.67
CA ARG A 7 -13.12 0.99 -7.21
C ARG A 7 -12.45 2.01 -6.29
N ASN A 8 -12.23 1.66 -5.04
CA ASN A 8 -11.63 2.54 -4.04
C ASN A 8 -10.95 1.74 -2.93
N TYR A 9 -10.19 2.46 -2.10
CA TYR A 9 -9.48 1.92 -0.93
C TYR A 9 -10.39 1.06 -0.04
N PHE A 10 -11.59 1.55 0.29
CA PHE A 10 -12.53 0.90 1.21
C PHE A 10 -13.14 -0.40 0.65
N GLU A 11 -13.01 -0.65 -0.66
CA GLU A 11 -13.50 -1.86 -1.31
C GLU A 11 -12.41 -2.92 -1.50
N ALA A 12 -11.14 -2.54 -1.30
CA ALA A 12 -10.01 -3.44 -1.45
C ALA A 12 -9.86 -4.34 -0.22
N ALA A 13 -9.33 -5.55 -0.45
CA ALA A 13 -8.94 -6.40 0.67
C ALA A 13 -7.71 -5.80 1.33
N GLU A 14 -7.87 -5.32 2.56
CA GLU A 14 -6.77 -4.81 3.37
C GLU A 14 -5.99 -5.95 4.00
N PHE A 15 -4.68 -5.80 4.06
CA PHE A 15 -3.86 -6.62 4.93
C PHE A 15 -2.83 -5.77 5.66
N SER A 16 -2.52 -6.19 6.89
CA SER A 16 -1.54 -5.51 7.73
C SER A 16 -0.13 -5.84 7.27
N ILE A 17 0.67 -4.80 7.07
CA ILE A 17 2.12 -4.91 6.94
C ILE A 17 2.73 -4.78 8.34
N GLY A 18 3.60 -5.72 8.70
CA GLY A 18 4.28 -5.75 9.99
C GLY A 18 3.58 -6.62 11.04
N PRO A 19 4.27 -6.94 12.15
CA PRO A 19 3.70 -7.78 13.21
C PRO A 19 2.55 -7.07 13.93
N GLU A 20 1.58 -7.84 14.40
CA GLU A 20 0.50 -7.31 15.24
C GLU A 20 1.09 -6.61 16.48
N GLY A 21 0.58 -5.41 16.79
CA GLY A 21 1.09 -4.60 17.90
C GLY A 21 2.41 -3.87 17.60
N ALA A 22 2.89 -3.82 16.35
CA ALA A 22 4.07 -3.05 16.00
C ALA A 22 3.90 -1.55 16.32
N THR A 23 4.88 -1.00 17.04
CA THR A 23 4.89 0.41 17.46
C THR A 23 5.66 1.33 16.52
N ARG A 24 6.44 0.77 15.58
CA ARG A 24 7.33 1.53 14.69
C ARG A 24 7.11 1.25 13.20
N PHE A 25 7.07 -0.02 12.80
CA PHE A 25 6.91 -0.41 11.40
C PHE A 25 5.58 -1.13 11.22
N GLY A 26 4.70 -0.53 10.41
CA GLY A 26 3.46 -1.15 10.01
C GLY A 26 2.49 -0.17 9.36
N ALA A 27 1.68 -0.71 8.45
CA ALA A 27 0.69 0.01 7.67
C ALA A 27 -0.45 -0.95 7.27
N SER A 28 -1.62 -0.40 6.94
CA SER A 28 -2.64 -1.14 6.21
C SER A 28 -2.41 -0.98 4.73
N MET A 29 -2.43 -2.08 3.97
CA MET A 29 -2.23 -2.04 2.51
C MET A 29 -3.38 -2.71 1.76
N ALA A 30 -3.78 -2.07 0.67
CA ALA A 30 -4.86 -2.47 -0.21
C ALA A 30 -4.37 -2.51 -1.68
N PRO A 31 -4.42 -3.65 -2.39
CA PRO A 31 -4.07 -3.71 -3.81
C PRO A 31 -5.03 -2.88 -4.68
N ALA A 32 -4.48 -2.10 -5.60
CA ALA A 32 -5.22 -1.27 -6.56
C ALA A 32 -5.08 -1.75 -8.02
N ILE A 33 -4.32 -2.83 -8.25
CA ILE A 33 -3.94 -3.31 -9.59
C ILE A 33 -5.18 -3.58 -10.47
N ASP A 34 -6.18 -4.29 -9.94
CA ASP A 34 -7.40 -4.66 -10.66
C ASP A 34 -8.28 -3.44 -11.02
N THR A 35 -8.06 -2.27 -10.38
CA THR A 35 -8.85 -1.05 -10.61
C THR A 35 -8.25 -0.16 -11.69
N MET A 36 -6.93 -0.29 -11.92
CA MET A 36 -6.14 0.52 -12.84
C MET A 36 -5.71 -0.22 -14.11
N GLU A 37 -6.18 -1.47 -14.29
CA GLU A 37 -5.84 -2.35 -15.43
C GLU A 37 -4.33 -2.56 -15.65
N LEU A 38 -3.52 -2.36 -14.61
CA LEU A 38 -2.07 -2.48 -14.67
C LEU A 38 -1.66 -3.95 -14.82
N GLN A 39 -0.82 -4.25 -15.82
CA GLN A 39 -0.36 -5.62 -16.09
C GLN A 39 1.03 -5.91 -15.52
N GLU A 40 1.93 -4.93 -15.57
CA GLU A 40 3.34 -5.09 -15.19
C GLU A 40 3.76 -4.16 -14.03
N LEU A 41 2.83 -3.36 -13.50
CA LEU A 41 3.06 -2.43 -12.41
C LEU A 41 2.23 -2.83 -11.19
N GLY A 42 2.93 -3.00 -10.06
CA GLY A 42 2.28 -3.08 -8.76
C GLY A 42 1.71 -1.71 -8.38
N CYS A 43 0.50 -1.70 -7.81
CA CYS A 43 -0.09 -0.49 -7.26
C CYS A 43 -0.86 -0.84 -5.99
N HIS A 44 -0.58 -0.08 -4.94
CA HIS A 44 -1.17 -0.27 -3.63
C HIS A 44 -1.55 1.08 -3.02
N PHE A 45 -2.64 1.08 -2.27
CA PHE A 45 -2.93 2.13 -1.31
C PHE A 45 -2.39 1.72 0.05
N ASN A 46 -1.68 2.63 0.70
CA ASN A 46 -1.16 2.44 2.04
C ASN A 46 -1.80 3.46 2.98
N SER A 47 -2.20 3.01 4.17
CA SER A 47 -2.55 3.87 5.30
C SER A 47 -1.55 3.65 6.43
N VAL A 48 -0.94 4.73 6.89
CA VAL A 48 0.10 4.71 7.92
C VAL A 48 -0.37 5.56 9.10
N ASP A 49 -0.48 4.95 10.28
CA ASP A 49 -0.86 5.68 11.49
C ASP A 49 0.23 6.70 11.87
N PRO A 50 -0.13 7.84 12.49
CA PRO A 50 0.84 8.81 12.98
C PRO A 50 1.96 8.17 13.84
N GLY A 51 3.21 8.49 13.51
CA GLY A 51 4.40 7.99 14.22
C GLY A 51 4.89 6.60 13.76
N LYS A 52 4.14 5.90 12.90
CA LYS A 52 4.60 4.65 12.27
C LYS A 52 5.32 4.92 10.94
N ARG A 53 5.86 3.85 10.37
CA ARG A 53 6.58 3.81 9.09
C ARG A 53 6.11 2.59 8.30
N THR A 54 5.94 2.73 6.99
CA THR A 54 5.49 1.65 6.11
C THR A 54 6.51 0.51 6.04
N PHE A 55 7.78 0.83 5.82
CA PHE A 55 8.88 -0.14 5.68
C PHE A 55 10.17 0.34 6.39
N PRO A 56 11.10 -0.57 6.72
CA PRO A 56 12.48 -0.21 7.05
C PRO A 56 13.18 0.48 5.87
N ILE A 57 14.29 1.18 6.14
CA ILE A 57 15.13 1.75 5.08
C ILE A 57 15.65 0.60 4.20
N HIS A 58 15.40 0.66 2.89
CA HIS A 58 15.79 -0.36 1.94
C HIS A 58 15.99 0.26 0.53
N ASN A 59 16.43 -0.57 -0.42
CA ASN A 59 16.51 -0.23 -1.83
C ASN A 59 15.97 -1.39 -2.67
N HIS A 60 15.53 -1.08 -3.88
CA HIS A 60 15.15 -2.07 -4.87
C HIS A 60 16.32 -2.27 -5.84
N LEU A 61 16.49 -3.51 -6.34
CA LEU A 61 17.53 -3.83 -7.32
C LEU A 61 17.01 -3.75 -8.77
N GLY A 62 15.73 -4.04 -8.99
CA GLY A 62 15.17 -4.29 -10.32
C GLY A 62 13.92 -3.49 -10.69
N ASN A 63 13.40 -2.65 -9.80
CA ASN A 63 12.17 -1.90 -10.02
C ASN A 63 12.30 -0.50 -9.44
N ASP A 64 11.72 0.48 -10.14
CA ASP A 64 11.50 1.81 -9.62
C ASP A 64 10.25 1.83 -8.73
N GLU A 65 10.26 2.67 -7.70
CA GLU A 65 9.13 2.87 -6.80
C GLU A 65 8.76 4.35 -6.75
N LEU A 66 7.46 4.64 -6.88
CA LEU A 66 6.89 5.98 -6.77
C LEU A 66 5.83 5.99 -5.66
N SER A 67 5.99 6.90 -4.70
CA SER A 67 4.98 7.23 -3.70
C SER A 67 4.27 8.51 -4.09
N VAL A 68 2.94 8.51 -3.96
CA VAL A 68 2.11 9.70 -4.10
C VAL A 68 1.31 9.86 -2.82
N VAL A 69 1.57 10.94 -2.07
CA VAL A 69 0.80 11.28 -0.87
C VAL A 69 -0.57 11.79 -1.29
N LEU A 70 -1.61 11.07 -0.90
CA LEU A 70 -3.00 11.45 -1.19
C LEU A 70 -3.62 12.27 -0.07
N GLU A 71 -3.21 12.03 1.17
CA GLU A 71 -3.63 12.77 2.37
C GLU A 71 -2.51 12.77 3.41
N GLY A 72 -2.38 13.87 4.16
CA GLY A 72 -1.35 14.04 5.17
C GLY A 72 0.01 14.45 4.58
N GLU A 73 1.07 14.12 5.30
CA GLU A 73 2.46 14.41 4.94
C GLU A 73 3.35 13.20 5.31
N GLU A 74 4.35 12.90 4.49
CA GLU A 74 5.34 11.84 4.75
C GLU A 74 6.78 12.37 4.72
N THR A 75 7.73 11.62 5.29
CA THR A 75 9.17 11.96 5.30
C THR A 75 10.04 10.72 5.25
#